data_AF-A0A3D0RER6-F1
#
_entry.id   AF-A0A3D0RER6-F1
#
_cell.length_a   1.000
_cell.length_b   1.000
_cell.length_c   1.000
_cell.angle_alpha   90.00
_cell.angle_beta   90.00
_cell.angle_gamma   90.00
#
_symmetry.space_group_name_H-M   'P 1'
#
loop_
_entity.id
_entity.type
_entity.pdbx_description
1 polymer ?
#
loop_
_entity_poly.entity_id
_entity_poly.type
_entity_poly.pdbx_seq_one_letter_code
_entity_poly.pdbx_strand_id
1 'polypeptide(L)'
;MEKAFVGSKLRQLRRSKNQTQADMATTLGISAAYVNMLEKNQRSLSVTVLMALSDQYGVDWRDLVADNSQAVLSEVRAAMQDPFFAEARPDLDELRSAISHAPAFVDSFLALYRSHHSTLEKMMHLGSELMPESLVRASPGAAIHDFFRENGNHFEALERATEALAAEEPHDPYT
;
A
#
# COMPACT_ATOMS: atom_id res chain seq x y z
N MET A 1 19.71 -1.54 19.56
CA MET A 1 18.49 -2.36 19.51
C MET A 1 17.43 -1.51 18.84
N GLU A 2 16.97 -1.92 17.67
CA GLU A 2 16.01 -1.17 16.86
C GLU A 2 14.66 -1.07 17.59
N LYS A 3 13.95 0.06 17.45
CA LYS A 3 12.69 0.28 18.18
C LYS A 3 11.61 -0.63 17.60
N ALA A 4 11.35 -1.76 18.26
CA ALA A 4 10.26 -2.66 17.88
C ALA A 4 8.91 -2.02 18.19
N PHE A 5 8.25 -1.47 17.17
CA PHE A 5 6.89 -0.98 17.24
C PHE A 5 5.92 -2.12 16.91
N VAL A 6 5.33 -2.70 17.95
CA VAL A 6 4.49 -3.91 17.86
C VAL A 6 3.00 -3.64 18.11
N GLY A 7 2.60 -2.37 18.15
CA GLY A 7 1.31 -1.95 18.70
C GLY A 7 0.09 -2.59 18.04
N SER A 8 0.09 -2.71 16.71
CA SER A 8 -0.99 -3.40 15.97
C SER A 8 -1.04 -4.89 16.29
N LYS A 9 0.11 -5.58 16.28
CA LYS A 9 0.22 -7.01 16.60
C LYS A 9 -0.20 -7.29 18.05
N LEU A 10 0.22 -6.45 19.00
CA LEU A 10 -0.19 -6.54 20.40
C LEU A 10 -1.70 -6.38 20.57
N ARG A 11 -2.28 -5.38 19.90
CA ARG A 11 -3.73 -5.14 19.93
C ARG A 11 -4.52 -6.29 19.31
N GLN A 12 -4.03 -6.86 18.22
CA GLN A 12 -4.64 -8.01 17.55
C GLN A 12 -4.57 -9.25 18.44
N LEU A 13 -3.42 -9.53 19.05
CA LEU A 13 -3.25 -10.60 20.03
C LEU A 13 -4.22 -10.48 21.20
N ARG A 14 -4.35 -9.27 21.76
CA ARG A 14 -5.30 -9.02 22.84
C ARG A 14 -6.74 -9.30 22.43
N ARG A 15 -7.12 -8.81 21.25
CA ARG A 15 -8.48 -9.00 20.72
C ARG A 15 -8.76 -10.47 20.39
N SER A 16 -7.80 -11.21 19.85
CA SER A 16 -7.99 -12.64 19.56
C SER A 16 -8.17 -13.49 20.81
N LYS A 17 -7.69 -13.02 21.97
CA LYS A 17 -7.92 -13.60 23.30
C LYS A 17 -9.15 -13.04 24.02
N ASN A 18 -9.95 -12.17 23.38
CA ASN A 18 -11.10 -11.49 23.96
C ASN A 18 -10.81 -10.74 25.28
N GLN A 19 -9.59 -10.18 25.40
CA GLN A 19 -9.16 -9.48 26.60
C GLN A 19 -9.35 -7.95 26.50
N THR A 20 -9.65 -7.32 27.62
CA THR A 20 -9.49 -5.86 27.77
C THR A 20 -8.02 -5.50 27.95
N GLN A 21 -7.67 -4.22 27.79
CA GLN A 21 -6.30 -3.75 28.06
C GLN A 21 -5.91 -4.00 29.53
N ALA A 22 -6.86 -3.96 30.46
CA ALA A 22 -6.63 -4.24 31.87
C ALA A 22 -6.34 -5.73 32.13
N ASP A 23 -7.05 -6.64 31.44
CA ASP A 23 -6.80 -8.08 31.57
C ASP A 23 -5.39 -8.43 31.09
N MET A 24 -5.03 -7.95 29.90
CA MET A 24 -3.69 -8.16 29.35
C MET A 24 -2.61 -7.53 30.21
N ALA A 25 -2.85 -6.33 30.76
CA ALA A 25 -1.92 -5.67 31.66
C ALA A 25 -1.65 -6.51 32.93
N THR A 26 -2.71 -7.09 33.50
CA THR A 26 -2.62 -8.00 34.65
C THR A 26 -1.80 -9.24 34.29
N THR A 27 -2.08 -9.87 33.14
CA THR A 27 -1.32 -11.05 32.68
C THR A 27 0.16 -10.75 32.45
N LEU A 28 0.49 -9.56 31.94
CA LEU A 28 1.86 -9.16 31.63
C LEU A 28 2.60 -8.49 32.81
N GLY A 29 1.93 -8.29 33.96
CA GLY A 29 2.52 -7.62 35.12
C GLY A 29 2.87 -6.14 34.88
N ILE A 30 2.12 -5.46 34.01
CA ILE A 30 2.31 -4.03 33.70
C ILE A 30 1.02 -3.24 33.90
N SER A 31 1.06 -1.90 33.75
CA SER A 31 -0.13 -1.07 33.85
C SER A 31 -0.95 -1.07 32.55
N ALA A 32 -2.27 -0.94 32.66
CA ALA A 32 -3.16 -0.78 31.49
C ALA A 32 -2.79 0.44 30.64
N ALA A 33 -2.32 1.51 31.27
CA ALA A 33 -1.80 2.68 30.58
C ALA A 33 -0.55 2.34 29.74
N TYR A 34 0.32 1.45 30.23
CA TYR A 34 1.49 1.01 29.47
C TYR A 34 1.09 0.14 28.28
N VAL A 35 0.14 -0.80 28.44
CA VAL A 35 -0.44 -1.57 27.32
C VAL A 35 -0.99 -0.62 26.25
N ASN A 36 -1.76 0.41 26.64
CA ASN A 36 -2.28 1.39 25.70
C ASN A 36 -1.17 2.17 24.96
N MET A 37 -0.11 2.57 25.65
CA MET A 37 1.04 3.23 25.01
C MET A 37 1.75 2.31 24.01
N LEU A 38 1.90 1.02 24.34
CA LEU A 38 2.49 0.03 23.44
C LEU A 38 1.58 -0.18 22.22
N GLU A 39 0.27 -0.33 22.40
CA GLU A 39 -0.70 -0.49 21.31
C GLU A 39 -0.73 0.70 20.34
N LYS A 40 -0.43 1.91 20.84
CA LYS A 40 -0.36 3.14 20.03
C LYS A 40 1.03 3.45 19.50
N ASN A 41 2.00 2.53 19.66
CA ASN A 41 3.40 2.75 19.28
C ASN A 41 4.03 4.02 19.91
N GLN A 42 3.54 4.47 21.06
CA GLN A 42 4.10 5.62 21.79
C GLN A 42 5.31 5.25 22.64
N ARG A 43 5.45 3.96 22.97
CA ARG A 43 6.60 3.40 23.67
C ARG A 43 7.10 2.17 22.91
N SER A 44 8.42 2.03 22.84
CA SER A 44 9.04 0.79 22.37
C SER A 44 8.81 -0.31 23.40
N LEU A 45 8.64 -1.53 22.90
CA LEU A 45 8.53 -2.72 23.73
C LEU A 45 9.85 -2.96 24.49
N SER A 46 9.78 -3.20 25.80
CA SER A 46 10.95 -3.60 26.59
C SER A 46 11.20 -5.10 26.47
N VAL A 47 12.44 -5.53 26.69
CA VAL A 47 12.82 -6.95 26.68
C VAL A 47 11.98 -7.75 27.70
N THR A 48 11.75 -7.18 28.88
CA THR A 48 10.94 -7.82 29.94
C THR A 48 9.50 -8.09 29.47
N VAL A 49 8.85 -7.12 28.80
CA VAL A 49 7.49 -7.31 28.30
C VAL A 49 7.48 -8.27 27.11
N LEU A 50 8.52 -8.25 26.27
CA LEU A 50 8.66 -9.20 25.16
C LEU A 50 8.75 -10.65 25.65
N MET A 51 9.55 -10.90 26.69
CA MET A 51 9.64 -12.22 27.33
C MET A 51 8.29 -12.64 27.92
N ALA A 52 7.63 -11.74 28.67
CA ALA A 52 6.30 -12.02 29.23
C ALA A 52 5.24 -12.31 28.15
N LEU A 53 5.30 -11.63 27.00
CA LEU A 53 4.44 -11.93 25.85
C LEU A 53 4.70 -13.32 25.28
N SER A 54 5.98 -13.70 25.16
CA SER A 54 6.34 -15.03 24.67
C SER A 54 5.86 -16.12 25.64
N ASP A 55 6.10 -15.95 26.94
CA ASP A 55 5.75 -16.93 27.97
C ASP A 55 4.23 -17.09 28.15
N GLN A 56 3.49 -15.98 28.19
CA GLN A 56 2.05 -16.01 28.50
C GLN A 56 1.16 -16.26 27.29
N TYR A 57 1.60 -15.85 26.09
CA TYR A 57 0.80 -15.94 24.87
C TYR A 57 1.37 -16.87 23.81
N GLY A 58 2.56 -17.44 24.03
CA GLY A 58 3.21 -18.38 23.10
C GLY A 58 3.64 -17.73 21.78
N VAL A 59 3.91 -16.42 21.78
CA VAL A 59 4.25 -15.69 20.56
C VAL A 59 5.74 -15.75 20.31
N ASP A 60 6.16 -16.03 19.07
CA ASP A 60 7.56 -15.87 18.68
C ASP A 60 7.90 -14.38 18.67
N TRP A 61 8.89 -14.01 19.48
CA TRP A 61 9.37 -12.64 19.56
C TRP A 61 9.93 -12.14 18.23
N ARG A 62 10.45 -13.04 17.38
CA ARG A 62 10.92 -12.69 16.03
C ARG A 62 9.78 -12.20 15.16
N ASP A 63 8.63 -12.86 15.23
CA ASP A 63 7.44 -12.46 14.48
C ASP A 63 6.86 -11.15 14.99
N LEU A 64 6.92 -10.89 16.29
CA LEU A 64 6.50 -9.61 16.87
C LEU A 64 7.40 -8.48 16.39
N VAL A 65 8.72 -8.65 16.47
CA VAL A 65 9.72 -7.62 16.17
C VAL A 65 9.99 -7.48 14.67
N ALA A 66 9.56 -8.44 13.83
CA ALA A 66 9.71 -8.37 12.38
C ALA A 66 9.18 -7.05 11.84
N ASP A 67 10.12 -6.22 11.34
CA ASP A 67 9.85 -4.90 10.80
C ASP A 67 9.52 -5.03 9.30
N ASN A 68 8.24 -4.87 8.97
CA ASN A 68 7.81 -4.80 7.58
C ASN A 68 7.59 -3.34 7.12
N SER A 69 8.00 -2.36 7.92
CA SER A 69 7.71 -0.94 7.68
C SER A 69 8.35 -0.44 6.38
N GLN A 70 9.50 -0.97 5.98
CA GLN A 70 10.13 -0.59 4.70
C GLN A 70 9.33 -1.09 3.50
N ALA A 71 8.84 -2.33 3.53
CA ALA A 71 8.03 -2.89 2.46
C ALA A 71 6.69 -2.12 2.35
N VAL A 72 6.02 -1.90 3.49
CA VAL A 72 4.78 -1.11 3.55
C VAL A 72 5.03 0.32 3.06
N LEU A 73 6.15 0.96 3.44
CA LEU A 73 6.48 2.30 2.97
C LEU A 73 6.67 2.36 1.46
N SER A 74 7.34 1.36 0.88
CA SER A 74 7.47 1.26 -0.57
C SER A 74 6.11 1.15 -1.26
N GLU A 75 5.21 0.33 -0.70
CA GLU A 75 3.87 0.12 -1.25
C GLU A 75 2.98 1.36 -1.15
N VAL A 76 2.96 2.02 0.01
CA VAL A 76 2.24 3.29 0.19
C VAL A 76 2.79 4.37 -0.74
N ARG A 77 4.12 4.48 -0.86
CA ARG A 77 4.74 5.42 -1.80
C ARG A 77 4.31 5.16 -3.24
N ALA A 78 4.24 3.90 -3.66
CA ALA A 78 3.78 3.54 -5.00
C ALA A 78 2.30 3.92 -5.19
N ALA A 79 1.44 3.63 -4.22
CA ALA A 79 0.02 4.03 -4.28
C ALA A 79 -0.16 5.57 -4.34
N MET A 80 0.68 6.33 -3.63
CA MET A 80 0.65 7.80 -3.68
C MET A 80 1.15 8.40 -5.00
N GLN A 81 1.76 7.61 -5.89
CA GLN A 81 2.12 8.07 -7.24
C GLN A 81 0.94 8.10 -8.21
N ASP A 82 -0.22 7.59 -7.81
CA ASP A 82 -1.45 7.68 -8.58
C ASP A 82 -1.80 9.16 -8.89
N PRO A 83 -2.17 9.50 -10.14
CA PRO A 83 -2.63 10.84 -10.51
C PRO A 83 -3.77 11.36 -9.64
N PHE A 84 -4.61 10.49 -9.10
CA PHE A 84 -5.70 10.85 -8.19
C PHE A 84 -5.21 11.64 -6.96
N PHE A 85 -3.98 11.41 -6.49
CA PHE A 85 -3.41 12.11 -5.34
C PHE A 85 -2.57 13.34 -5.72
N ALA A 86 -2.44 13.70 -7.00
CA ALA A 86 -1.50 14.72 -7.47
C ALA A 86 -1.61 16.08 -6.78
N GLU A 87 -2.82 16.51 -6.41
CA GLU A 87 -3.05 17.81 -5.75
C GLU A 87 -2.61 17.86 -4.28
N ALA A 88 -2.58 16.71 -3.59
CA ALA A 88 -2.33 16.64 -2.16
C ALA A 88 -1.56 15.35 -1.78
N ARG A 89 -0.34 15.21 -2.32
CA ARG A 89 0.53 14.08 -1.99
C ARG A 89 1.22 14.30 -0.64
N PRO A 90 1.08 13.37 0.33
CA PRO A 90 1.81 13.44 1.57
C PRO A 90 3.32 13.30 1.33
N ASP A 91 4.12 13.98 2.16
CA ASP A 91 5.57 13.83 2.12
C ASP A 91 6.05 12.51 2.75
N LEU A 92 7.35 12.22 2.63
CA LEU A 92 7.91 10.96 3.12
C LEU A 92 7.78 10.80 4.65
N ASP A 93 7.85 11.90 5.39
CA ASP A 93 7.80 11.88 6.85
C ASP A 93 6.37 11.66 7.32
N GLU A 94 5.37 12.24 6.65
CA GLU A 94 3.95 11.98 6.85
C GLU A 94 3.61 10.50 6.62
N LEU A 95 4.11 9.92 5.52
CA LEU A 95 3.89 8.49 5.23
C LEU A 95 4.53 7.58 6.29
N ARG A 96 5.76 7.87 6.72
CA ARG A 96 6.43 7.12 7.80
C ARG A 96 5.68 7.25 9.12
N SER A 97 5.17 8.43 9.41
CA SER A 97 4.37 8.69 10.61
C SER A 97 3.06 7.91 10.59
N ALA A 98 2.36 7.86 9.45
CA ALA A 98 1.13 7.08 9.28
C ALA A 98 1.37 5.58 9.50
N ILE A 99 2.45 5.02 8.94
CA ILE A 99 2.84 3.61 9.14
C ILE A 99 3.14 3.34 10.62
N SER A 100 3.82 4.26 11.29
CA SER A 100 4.21 4.10 12.69
C SER A 100 3.02 4.20 13.64
N HIS A 101 2.12 5.17 13.44
CA HIS A 101 1.06 5.48 14.40
C HIS A 101 -0.30 4.87 14.04
N ALA A 102 -0.53 4.58 12.77
CA ALA A 102 -1.79 4.05 12.25
C ALA A 102 -1.60 2.88 11.25
N PRO A 103 -0.79 1.85 11.57
CA PRO A 103 -0.49 0.76 10.64
C PRO A 103 -1.74 0.04 10.14
N ALA A 104 -2.72 -0.23 11.02
CA ALA A 104 -3.96 -0.90 10.62
C ALA A 104 -4.81 -0.07 9.63
N PHE A 105 -4.74 1.27 9.73
CA PHE A 105 -5.38 2.15 8.77
C PHE A 105 -4.65 2.09 7.43
N VAL A 106 -3.33 2.15 7.45
CA VAL A 106 -2.49 2.03 6.24
C VAL A 106 -2.76 0.70 5.52
N ASP A 107 -2.78 -0.41 6.25
CA ASP A 107 -3.07 -1.74 5.68
C ASP A 107 -4.46 -1.80 5.04
N SER A 108 -5.47 -1.24 5.72
CA SER A 108 -6.85 -1.20 5.22
C SER A 108 -6.98 -0.30 3.98
N PHE A 109 -6.28 0.84 3.99
CA PHE A 109 -6.22 1.74 2.84
C PHE A 109 -5.58 1.07 1.63
N LEU A 110 -4.44 0.41 1.81
CA LEU A 110 -3.78 -0.33 0.73
C LEU A 110 -4.66 -1.45 0.17
N ALA A 111 -5.36 -2.19 1.04
CA ALA A 111 -6.31 -3.22 0.61
C ALA A 111 -7.45 -2.62 -0.24
N LEU A 112 -8.02 -1.50 0.21
CA LEU A 112 -9.04 -0.77 -0.55
C LEU A 112 -8.49 -0.29 -1.90
N TYR A 113 -7.32 0.34 -1.91
CA TYR A 113 -6.68 0.87 -3.12
C TYR A 113 -6.44 -0.23 -4.16
N ARG A 114 -5.88 -1.38 -3.76
CA ARG A 114 -5.69 -2.54 -4.64
C ARG A 114 -7.01 -3.08 -5.19
N SER A 115 -8.02 -3.20 -4.34
CA SER A 115 -9.36 -3.66 -4.77
C SER A 115 -9.99 -2.70 -5.77
N HIS A 116 -9.87 -1.39 -5.53
CA HIS A 116 -10.36 -0.35 -6.41
C HIS A 116 -9.64 -0.39 -7.77
N HIS A 117 -8.31 -0.41 -7.78
CA HIS A 117 -7.52 -0.48 -9.01
C HIS A 117 -7.83 -1.75 -9.81
N SER A 118 -7.90 -2.92 -9.16
CA SER A 118 -8.28 -4.17 -9.83
C SER A 118 -9.70 -4.14 -10.41
N THR A 119 -10.63 -3.42 -9.75
CA THR A 119 -11.99 -3.25 -10.26
C THR A 119 -12.01 -2.35 -11.48
N LEU A 120 -11.27 -1.23 -11.46
CA LEU A 120 -11.14 -0.33 -12.61
C LEU A 120 -10.49 -1.03 -13.82
N GLU A 121 -9.42 -1.80 -13.61
CA GLU A 121 -8.79 -2.58 -14.68
C GLU A 121 -9.79 -3.56 -15.31
N LYS A 122 -10.54 -4.30 -14.49
CA LYS A 122 -11.58 -5.22 -14.97
C LYS A 122 -12.65 -4.48 -15.77
N MET A 123 -13.10 -3.31 -15.31
CA MET A 123 -14.08 -2.50 -16.03
C MET A 123 -13.53 -2.02 -17.38
N MET A 124 -12.27 -1.58 -17.45
CA MET A 124 -11.61 -1.21 -18.70
C MET A 124 -11.52 -2.38 -19.68
N HIS A 125 -11.27 -3.59 -19.18
CA HIS A 125 -11.25 -4.81 -20.00
C HIS A 125 -12.65 -5.23 -20.51
N LEU A 126 -13.73 -4.87 -19.82
CA LEU A 126 -15.11 -5.20 -20.24
C LEU A 126 -15.73 -4.22 -21.25
N GLY A 127 -15.10 -3.07 -21.52
CA GLY A 127 -15.50 -2.13 -22.57
C GLY A 127 -15.77 -0.71 -22.08
N SER A 128 -15.14 0.25 -22.75
CA SER A 128 -15.13 1.70 -22.44
C SER A 128 -16.49 2.40 -22.53
N GLU A 129 -17.52 1.79 -23.14
CA GLU A 129 -18.78 2.47 -23.48
C GLU A 129 -19.69 2.80 -22.30
N LEU A 130 -19.43 2.24 -21.11
CA LEU A 130 -20.25 2.42 -19.90
C LEU A 130 -19.57 3.23 -18.78
N MET A 131 -18.36 3.77 -19.01
CA MET A 131 -17.58 4.41 -17.95
C MET A 131 -17.81 5.92 -17.86
N PRO A 132 -18.08 6.48 -16.66
CA PRO A 132 -17.99 7.92 -16.43
C PRO A 132 -16.60 8.47 -16.77
N GLU A 133 -16.53 9.58 -17.52
CA GLU A 133 -15.27 10.19 -17.99
C GLU A 133 -14.26 10.47 -16.85
N SER A 134 -14.75 10.74 -15.64
CA SER A 134 -13.91 10.97 -14.45
C SER A 134 -13.13 9.74 -13.97
N LEU A 135 -13.67 8.53 -14.18
CA LEU A 135 -13.01 7.26 -13.83
C LEU A 135 -12.05 6.79 -14.91
N VAL A 136 -12.27 7.22 -16.15
CA VAL A 136 -11.34 7.00 -17.26
C VAL A 136 -10.07 7.82 -16.97
N ARG A 137 -10.18 9.14 -16.82
CA ARG A 137 -9.04 10.07 -16.60
C ARG A 137 -8.12 9.76 -15.41
N ALA A 138 -8.59 9.06 -14.38
CA ALA A 138 -7.81 8.78 -13.18
C ALA A 138 -6.74 7.69 -13.37
N SER A 139 -6.81 6.89 -14.44
CA SER A 139 -5.88 5.78 -14.62
C SER A 139 -4.66 6.12 -15.48
N PRO A 140 -3.47 5.57 -15.17
CA PRO A 140 -2.30 5.67 -16.04
C PRO A 140 -2.56 5.13 -17.46
N GLY A 141 -3.40 4.08 -17.57
CA GLY A 141 -3.80 3.50 -18.86
C GLY A 141 -4.67 4.43 -19.70
N ALA A 142 -5.52 5.24 -19.07
CA ALA A 142 -6.30 6.24 -19.78
C ALA A 142 -5.46 7.43 -20.24
N ALA A 143 -4.45 7.85 -19.48
CA ALA A 143 -3.53 8.89 -19.96
C ALA A 143 -2.80 8.44 -21.24
N ILE A 144 -2.42 7.15 -21.31
CA ILE A 144 -1.87 6.55 -22.54
C ILE A 144 -2.95 6.53 -23.63
N HIS A 145 -4.14 6.02 -23.35
CA HIS A 145 -5.21 5.93 -24.34
C HIS A 145 -5.64 7.30 -24.90
N ASP A 146 -5.71 8.32 -24.05
CA ASP A 146 -6.00 9.70 -24.41
C ASP A 146 -4.87 10.28 -25.27
N PHE A 147 -3.61 10.06 -24.89
CA PHE A 147 -2.46 10.45 -25.70
C PHE A 147 -2.52 9.81 -27.11
N PHE A 148 -2.85 8.53 -27.21
CA PHE A 148 -3.02 7.86 -28.50
C PHE A 148 -4.23 8.42 -29.29
N ARG A 149 -5.36 8.71 -28.65
CA ARG A 149 -6.53 9.34 -29.29
C ARG A 149 -6.28 10.76 -29.76
N GLU A 150 -5.65 11.59 -28.95
CA GLU A 150 -5.33 12.99 -29.28
C GLU A 150 -4.40 13.07 -30.49
N ASN A 151 -3.47 12.14 -30.59
CA ASN A 151 -2.60 12.01 -31.76
C ASN A 151 -3.25 11.23 -32.91
N GLY A 152 -4.52 10.79 -32.78
CA GLY A 152 -5.23 10.04 -33.82
C GLY A 152 -4.54 8.72 -34.22
N ASN A 153 -3.81 8.10 -33.30
CA ASN A 153 -2.89 6.97 -33.54
C ASN A 153 -1.83 7.24 -34.65
N HIS A 154 -1.45 8.51 -34.85
CA HIS A 154 -0.47 8.91 -35.87
C HIS A 154 0.69 9.69 -35.22
N PHE A 155 1.93 9.25 -35.43
CA PHE A 155 3.10 9.72 -34.68
C PHE A 155 4.32 10.01 -35.56
N GLU A 156 4.26 11.03 -36.41
CA GLU A 156 5.20 11.38 -37.50
C GLU A 156 6.65 10.80 -37.48
N ALA A 157 7.34 10.78 -36.34
CA ALA A 157 8.65 10.14 -36.21
C ALA A 157 8.62 8.61 -36.46
N LEU A 158 7.59 7.91 -35.98
CA LEU A 158 7.37 6.48 -36.20
C LEU A 158 6.97 6.18 -37.64
N GLU A 159 6.10 7.01 -38.24
CA GLU A 159 5.67 6.89 -39.63
C GLU A 159 6.87 7.07 -40.56
N ARG A 160 7.69 8.11 -40.36
CA ARG A 160 8.92 8.30 -41.15
C ARG A 160 9.91 7.14 -40.99
N ALA A 161 10.07 6.61 -39.77
CA ALA A 161 10.93 5.46 -39.55
C ALA A 161 10.41 4.20 -40.28
N THR A 162 9.09 4.01 -40.28
CA THR A 162 8.43 2.89 -40.96
C THR A 162 8.53 3.03 -42.49
N GLU A 163 8.32 4.23 -43.04
CA GLU A 163 8.48 4.53 -44.47
C GLU A 163 9.92 4.30 -44.95
N ALA A 164 10.91 4.73 -44.16
CA ALA A 164 12.31 4.48 -44.47
C ALA A 164 12.62 2.98 -44.50
N LEU A 165 12.12 2.23 -43.52
CA LEU A 165 12.32 0.78 -43.45
C LEU A 165 11.63 0.05 -44.62
N ALA A 166 10.40 0.46 -44.98
CA ALA A 166 9.65 -0.12 -46.09
C ALA A 166 10.31 0.16 -47.46
N ALA A 167 11.05 1.26 -47.60
CA ALA A 167 11.84 1.56 -48.78
C ALA A 167 13.11 0.70 -48.89
N GLU A 168 13.70 0.31 -47.75
CA GLU A 168 14.87 -0.56 -47.69
C GLU A 168 14.50 -2.05 -47.87
N GLU A 169 13.39 -2.49 -47.28
CA GLU A 169 12.89 -3.86 -47.34
C GLU A 169 11.39 -3.89 -47.73
N PRO A 170 11.07 -3.91 -49.03
CA PRO A 170 9.69 -3.96 -49.50
C PRO A 170 9.03 -5.26 -49.06
N HIS A 171 7.97 -5.15 -48.27
CA HIS A 171 7.17 -6.28 -47.81
C HIS A 171 5.68 -6.05 -48.12
N ASP A 172 4.97 -7.12 -48.50
CA ASP A 172 3.52 -7.07 -48.73
C ASP A 172 2.81 -7.08 -47.36
N PRO A 173 2.07 -6.01 -47.01
CA PRO A 173 1.41 -5.90 -45.71
C PRO A 173 0.28 -6.93 -45.49
N TYR A 174 -0.02 -7.79 -46.48
CA TYR A 174 -1.10 -8.78 -46.42
C TYR A 174 -0.66 -10.25 -46.58
N THR A 175 0.65 -10.54 -46.56
CA THR A 175 1.20 -11.91 -46.49
C THR A 175 1.82 -12.21 -45.15
#